data_AF-A0A1U7F3G2-F1
#
_entry.id   AF-A0A1U7F3G2-F1
#
_cell.length_a   1.000
_cell.length_b   1.000
_cell.length_c   1.000
_cell.angle_alpha   90.00
_cell.angle_beta   90.00
_cell.angle_gamma   90.00
#
_symmetry.space_group_name_H-M   'P 1'
#
loop_
_entity.id
_entity.type
_entity.pdbx_description
1 polymer ?
#
loop_
_entity_poly.entity_id
_entity_poly.type
_entity_poly.pdbx_seq_one_letter_code
_entity_poly.pdbx_strand_id
1 'polypeptide(L)'
;MDTVERWPVESLVDGAKLGVRMTGDLEFREAEILSIRITPDRKYRFYVHYIDCNRRLDEWVGESALDLTNVRFPQKGGKAPKIQVDTSSNSHTSSPDREVPKKGSTRKRKVVGDASEVVKAEEAPVVPRPPSPFQADIKAPSQRGSMSIIGHSEDALTRIRNIEMIELGRYRIQPWYFSPYPQELTTLPCIYLCEFCLKFVKSSTCLKRHMMKCHLKHPPGNEIYRSDKLSFFEIDGRKNKTYAQNLCLLAKLFLDHKTLYYDTDPFLFYILTEQDDRGFHIVGYFSKEKESAEEYNVACILVLPPYQKKVVLS
;
A
#
# COMPACT_ATOMS: atom_id res chain seq x y z
N MET A 1 48.15 -0.73 -13.62
CA MET A 1 47.01 0.00 -13.02
C MET A 1 45.81 -0.39 -13.84
N ASP A 2 45.07 -1.40 -13.39
CA ASP A 2 43.94 -1.91 -14.15
C ASP A 2 42.81 -0.88 -14.08
N THR A 3 42.53 -0.24 -15.22
CA THR A 3 41.36 0.60 -15.40
C THR A 3 40.14 -0.31 -15.40
N VAL A 4 39.58 -0.58 -14.22
CA VAL A 4 38.35 -1.35 -14.07
C VAL A 4 37.28 -0.66 -14.91
N GLU A 5 36.83 -1.36 -15.94
CA GLU A 5 35.85 -0.86 -16.90
C GLU A 5 34.53 -0.62 -16.16
N ARG A 6 34.00 0.60 -16.26
CA ARG A 6 32.78 1.03 -15.56
C ARG A 6 31.66 1.21 -16.57
N TRP A 7 30.49 0.68 -16.25
CA TRP A 7 29.28 0.91 -17.03
C TRP A 7 28.93 2.41 -17.04
N PRO A 8 28.64 3.02 -18.21
CA PRO A 8 28.20 4.40 -18.28
C PRO A 8 26.83 4.54 -17.60
N VAL A 9 26.66 5.62 -16.84
CA VAL A 9 25.48 5.88 -16.00
C VAL A 9 24.20 5.96 -16.82
N GLU A 10 24.34 6.44 -18.06
CA GLU A 10 23.29 6.58 -19.07
C GLU A 10 22.78 5.22 -19.59
N SER A 11 23.52 4.13 -19.37
CA SER A 11 23.10 2.77 -19.74
C SER A 11 22.28 2.05 -18.67
N LEU A 12 22.18 2.61 -17.46
CA LEU A 12 21.39 2.04 -16.37
C LEU A 12 19.89 2.11 -16.69
N VAL A 13 19.15 1.10 -16.23
CA VAL A 13 17.70 0.96 -16.44
C VAL A 13 17.02 0.49 -15.16
N ASP A 14 15.72 0.75 -15.05
CA ASP A 14 14.89 0.18 -13.98
C ASP A 14 14.96 -1.36 -14.01
N GLY A 15 15.10 -1.97 -12.83
CA GLY A 15 15.33 -3.40 -12.63
C GLY A 15 16.80 -3.84 -12.71
N ALA A 16 17.75 -2.95 -12.99
CA ALA A 16 19.18 -3.28 -12.91
C ALA A 16 19.64 -3.43 -11.45
N LYS A 17 20.46 -4.46 -11.18
CA LYS A 17 21.04 -4.73 -9.86
C LYS A 17 22.52 -4.43 -9.84
N LEU A 18 22.99 -3.75 -8.80
CA LEU A 18 24.39 -3.34 -8.64
C LEU A 18 24.72 -3.09 -7.17
N GLY A 19 26.00 -2.93 -6.84
CA GLY A 19 26.39 -2.45 -5.52
C GLY A 19 25.98 -1.00 -5.32
N VAL A 20 25.31 -0.67 -4.22
CA VAL A 20 24.95 0.71 -3.86
C VAL A 20 25.26 0.97 -2.39
N ARG A 21 25.81 2.15 -2.10
CA ARG A 21 26.12 2.59 -0.74
C ARG A 21 24.96 3.40 -0.15
N MET A 22 24.49 3.00 1.03
CA MET A 22 23.43 3.72 1.76
C MET A 22 23.91 5.10 2.24
N THR A 23 23.01 6.07 2.35
CA THR A 23 23.32 7.38 2.95
C THR A 23 23.68 7.22 4.43
N GLY A 24 24.95 7.48 4.74
CA GLY A 24 25.51 7.32 6.10
C GLY A 24 26.23 5.99 6.32
N ASP A 25 26.26 5.10 5.33
CA ASP A 25 27.09 3.88 5.31
C ASP A 25 28.36 4.11 4.47
N LEU A 26 29.39 3.31 4.73
CA LEU A 26 30.61 3.23 3.93
C LEU A 26 30.61 1.99 3.02
N GLU A 27 29.84 0.95 3.34
CA GLU A 27 29.83 -0.31 2.59
C GLU A 27 28.83 -0.29 1.42
N PHE A 28 29.19 -1.01 0.35
CA PHE A 28 28.29 -1.29 -0.77
C PHE A 28 27.44 -2.52 -0.47
N ARG A 29 26.13 -2.43 -0.76
CA ARG A 29 25.14 -3.49 -0.59
C ARG A 29 24.50 -3.78 -1.95
N GLU A 30 24.14 -5.03 -2.26
CA GLU A 30 23.42 -5.31 -3.51
C GLU A 30 22.05 -4.60 -3.48
N ALA A 31 21.71 -3.86 -4.52
CA ALA A 31 20.45 -3.11 -4.63
C ALA A 31 19.90 -3.15 -6.05
N GLU A 32 18.58 -3.06 -6.17
CA GLU A 32 17.84 -2.94 -7.43
C GLU A 32 17.45 -1.47 -7.68
N ILE A 33 17.75 -0.95 -8.86
CA ILE A 33 17.27 0.37 -9.31
C ILE A 33 15.77 0.23 -9.61
N LEU A 34 14.94 0.94 -8.85
CA LEU A 34 13.48 0.96 -9.04
C LEU A 34 13.00 2.12 -9.92
N SER A 35 13.76 3.23 -9.95
CA SER A 35 13.42 4.40 -10.76
C SER A 35 14.64 5.27 -11.03
N ILE A 36 14.78 5.74 -12.27
CA ILE A 36 15.78 6.73 -12.67
C ILE A 36 15.10 8.06 -12.99
N ARG A 37 15.64 9.17 -12.47
CA ARG A 37 15.22 10.53 -12.87
C ARG A 37 16.42 11.45 -13.08
N ILE A 38 16.27 12.41 -14.00
CA ILE A 38 17.23 13.48 -14.24
C ILE A 38 16.71 14.74 -13.53
N THR A 39 17.55 15.35 -12.71
CA THR A 39 17.26 16.59 -11.98
C THR A 39 17.51 17.84 -12.86
N PRO A 40 16.93 19.02 -12.55
CA PRO A 40 17.07 20.21 -13.40
C PRO A 40 18.51 20.67 -13.66
N ASP A 41 19.44 20.35 -12.76
CA ASP A 41 20.89 20.55 -12.90
C ASP A 41 21.58 19.43 -13.70
N ARG A 42 20.83 18.65 -14.48
CA ARG A 42 21.25 17.55 -15.36
C ARG A 42 21.98 16.39 -14.67
N LYS A 43 21.75 16.19 -13.36
CA LYS A 43 22.31 15.03 -12.63
C LYS A 43 21.32 13.87 -12.56
N TYR A 44 21.84 12.66 -12.64
CA TYR A 44 21.07 11.44 -12.41
C TYR A 44 20.80 11.21 -10.92
N ARG A 45 19.58 10.77 -10.61
CA ARG A 45 19.15 10.29 -9.30
C ARG A 45 18.47 8.93 -9.46
N PHE A 46 18.79 8.01 -8.56
CA PHE A 46 18.35 6.62 -8.60
C PHE A 46 17.57 6.32 -7.33
N TYR A 47 16.32 5.88 -7.46
CA TYR A 47 15.59 5.30 -6.33
C TYR A 47 15.95 3.82 -6.27
N VAL A 48 16.57 3.41 -5.17
CA VAL A 48 17.14 2.06 -5.03
C VAL A 48 16.46 1.30 -3.91
N HIS A 49 16.28 -0.01 -4.11
CA HIS A 49 15.88 -0.95 -3.08
C HIS A 49 17.02 -1.89 -2.76
N TYR A 50 17.49 -1.89 -1.51
CA TYR A 50 18.57 -2.75 -1.06
C TYR A 50 18.05 -4.18 -0.85
N ILE A 51 18.69 -5.15 -1.53
CA ILE A 51 18.34 -6.57 -1.46
C ILE A 51 18.48 -7.06 0.00
N ASP A 52 17.57 -7.93 0.41
CA ASP A 52 17.43 -8.49 1.77
C ASP A 52 17.27 -7.45 2.91
N CYS A 53 17.12 -6.17 2.56
CA CYS A 53 16.92 -5.08 3.51
C CYS A 53 15.44 -4.66 3.57
N ASN A 54 15.02 -4.12 4.71
CA ASN A 54 13.67 -3.57 4.83
C ASN A 54 13.53 -2.30 3.96
N ARG A 55 12.49 -2.28 3.12
CA ARG A 55 12.19 -1.22 2.15
C ARG A 55 12.05 0.20 2.69
N ARG A 56 11.88 0.37 4.01
CA ARG A 56 11.98 1.68 4.66
C ARG A 56 13.36 2.35 4.50
N LEU A 57 14.37 1.59 4.06
CA LEU A 57 15.71 2.05 3.71
C LEU A 57 15.83 2.45 2.22
N ASP A 58 14.79 2.23 1.40
CA ASP A 58 14.78 2.62 -0.01
C ASP A 58 14.90 4.15 -0.15
N GLU A 59 15.85 4.62 -0.95
CA GLU A 59 16.23 6.03 -0.98
C GLU A 59 16.65 6.54 -2.37
N TRP A 60 16.75 7.88 -2.51
CA TRP A 60 17.20 8.55 -3.73
C TRP A 60 18.71 8.84 -3.70
N VAL A 61 19.52 7.88 -4.12
CA VAL A 61 20.97 8.06 -4.23
C VAL A 61 21.38 8.87 -5.47
N GLY A 62 22.60 9.39 -5.46
CA GLY A 62 23.26 9.95 -6.65
C GLY A 62 24.27 8.96 -7.24
N GLU A 63 24.79 9.30 -8.43
CA GLU A 63 25.81 8.53 -9.15
C GLU A 63 27.00 8.08 -8.29
N SER A 64 27.51 8.95 -7.40
CA SER A 64 28.66 8.69 -6.52
C SER A 64 28.42 7.65 -5.41
N ALA A 65 27.22 7.08 -5.33
CA ALA A 65 26.87 5.97 -4.45
C ALA A 65 26.78 4.61 -5.17
N LEU A 66 26.90 4.56 -6.51
CA LEU A 66 26.77 3.35 -7.31
C LEU A 66 28.13 2.71 -7.58
N ASP A 67 28.23 1.38 -7.41
CA ASP A 67 29.30 0.57 -7.97
C ASP A 67 28.96 0.19 -9.42
N LEU A 68 29.51 0.96 -10.35
CA LEU A 68 29.34 0.77 -11.79
C LEU A 68 30.24 -0.32 -12.38
N THR A 69 30.99 -1.07 -11.56
CA THR A 69 31.85 -2.16 -12.04
C THR A 69 31.07 -3.48 -12.20
N ASN A 70 30.09 -3.73 -11.33
CA ASN A 70 29.35 -5.00 -11.25
C ASN A 70 27.83 -4.81 -11.48
N VAL A 71 27.45 -4.35 -12.67
CA VAL A 71 26.04 -4.14 -13.04
C VAL A 71 25.42 -5.40 -13.65
N ARG A 72 24.33 -5.88 -13.06
CA ARG A 72 23.49 -6.99 -13.52
C ARG A 72 22.18 -6.46 -14.09
N PHE A 73 22.06 -6.42 -15.41
CA PHE A 73 20.86 -5.97 -16.10
C PHE A 73 19.71 -7.00 -15.99
N PRO A 74 18.44 -6.56 -15.96
CA PRO A 74 17.30 -7.47 -15.90
C PRO A 74 17.21 -8.30 -17.19
N GLN A 75 17.26 -9.63 -17.07
CA GLN A 75 17.11 -10.51 -18.21
C GLN A 75 15.67 -10.46 -18.74
N LYS A 76 15.48 -9.87 -19.93
CA LYS A 76 14.23 -10.03 -20.69
C LYS A 76 14.02 -11.53 -20.93
N GLY A 77 12.89 -12.05 -20.43
CA GLY A 77 12.68 -13.48 -20.20
C GLY A 77 13.03 -14.42 -21.35
N GLY A 78 14.26 -14.93 -21.36
CA GLY A 78 14.69 -16.08 -22.14
C GLY A 78 14.54 -17.34 -21.29
N LYS A 79 13.76 -18.32 -21.77
CA LYS A 79 13.70 -19.64 -21.12
C LYS A 79 15.06 -20.33 -21.25
N ALA A 80 15.82 -20.42 -20.16
CA ALA A 80 17.02 -21.23 -20.15
C ALA A 80 16.68 -22.72 -20.37
N PRO A 81 17.44 -23.47 -21.19
CA PRO A 81 17.20 -24.89 -21.39
C PRO A 81 17.59 -25.69 -20.15
N LYS A 82 16.73 -26.62 -19.73
CA LYS A 82 17.08 -27.58 -18.67
C LYS A 82 18.12 -28.56 -19.20
N ILE A 83 19.33 -28.51 -18.64
CA ILE A 83 20.30 -29.59 -18.75
C ILE A 83 19.73 -30.78 -17.97
N GLN A 84 19.51 -31.91 -18.64
CA GLN A 84 19.18 -33.17 -17.99
C GLN A 84 20.46 -33.78 -17.41
N VAL A 85 20.37 -34.30 -16.19
CA VAL A 85 21.36 -35.20 -15.61
C VAL A 85 20.63 -36.50 -15.31
N ASP A 86 21.11 -37.58 -15.90
CA ASP A 86 20.53 -38.91 -15.74
C ASP A 86 20.87 -39.53 -14.38
N THR A 87 19.88 -40.15 -13.74
CA THR A 87 20.12 -41.28 -12.85
C THR A 87 18.95 -42.27 -12.95
N SER A 88 19.26 -43.56 -13.04
CA SER A 88 18.33 -44.60 -13.48
C SER A 88 18.01 -45.63 -12.38
N SER A 89 16.74 -46.05 -12.30
CA SER A 89 16.35 -47.37 -11.77
C SER A 89 14.90 -47.73 -12.13
N ASN A 90 14.71 -48.96 -12.63
CA ASN A 90 13.47 -49.69 -13.01
C ASN A 90 12.24 -49.52 -12.07
N SER A 91 10.99 -49.82 -12.46
CA SER A 91 10.54 -50.98 -13.28
C SER A 91 9.08 -50.90 -13.77
N HIS A 92 8.79 -51.53 -14.93
CA HIS A 92 7.56 -52.29 -15.34
C HIS A 92 6.14 -51.62 -15.23
N THR A 93 5.16 -51.78 -16.14
CA THR A 93 4.99 -52.61 -17.36
C THR A 93 3.82 -52.11 -18.25
N SER A 94 3.81 -52.53 -19.53
CA SER A 94 2.67 -52.71 -20.47
C SER A 94 1.85 -51.51 -21.02
N SER A 95 2.06 -51.25 -22.33
CA SER A 95 1.12 -50.70 -23.33
C SER A 95 0.39 -51.87 -24.06
N PRO A 96 -0.37 -51.71 -25.17
CA PRO A 96 -0.83 -50.54 -25.96
C PRO A 96 -2.39 -50.55 -26.14
N ASP A 97 -3.10 -49.99 -27.14
CA ASP A 97 -2.82 -49.23 -28.39
C ASP A 97 -4.07 -48.35 -28.74
N ARG A 98 -3.93 -47.36 -29.65
CA ARG A 98 -4.97 -46.83 -30.59
C ARG A 98 -6.29 -46.23 -30.06
N GLU A 99 -7.06 -45.40 -30.78
CA GLU A 99 -6.92 -44.64 -32.03
C GLU A 99 -7.87 -43.40 -32.00
N VAL A 100 -7.68 -42.41 -32.89
CA VAL A 100 -8.56 -41.23 -33.03
C VAL A 100 -9.52 -41.43 -34.21
N PRO A 101 -10.78 -40.98 -34.13
CA PRO A 101 -11.27 -40.12 -35.22
C PRO A 101 -12.16 -38.93 -34.79
N LYS A 102 -12.07 -37.86 -35.59
CA LYS A 102 -12.90 -36.64 -35.53
C LYS A 102 -14.25 -36.83 -36.22
N LYS A 103 -15.29 -36.17 -35.71
CA LYS A 103 -16.45 -35.48 -36.39
C LYS A 103 -17.58 -35.33 -35.34
N GLY A 104 -18.45 -34.32 -35.34
CA GLY A 104 -18.55 -33.12 -36.18
C GLY A 104 -20.00 -32.62 -36.27
N SER A 105 -20.19 -31.31 -36.40
CA SER A 105 -21.43 -30.63 -36.85
C SER A 105 -22.64 -30.47 -35.90
N THR A 106 -22.92 -29.21 -35.53
CA THR A 106 -24.24 -28.49 -35.56
C THR A 106 -25.54 -29.21 -35.14
N ARG A 107 -26.51 -28.63 -34.40
CA ARG A 107 -27.26 -27.38 -34.70
C ARG A 107 -28.39 -27.12 -33.65
N LYS A 108 -28.67 -25.83 -33.36
CA LYS A 108 -29.98 -25.19 -33.02
C LYS A 108 -30.85 -25.62 -31.79
N ARG A 109 -31.06 -24.62 -30.92
CA ARG A 109 -32.34 -24.08 -30.36
C ARG A 109 -33.45 -25.04 -29.87
N LYS A 110 -33.93 -24.79 -28.65
CA LYS A 110 -35.36 -24.47 -28.40
C LYS A 110 -35.54 -23.49 -27.23
N VAL A 111 -36.62 -22.70 -27.27
CA VAL A 111 -37.06 -21.72 -26.27
C VAL A 111 -38.40 -22.19 -25.70
N VAL A 112 -38.54 -22.14 -24.37
CA VAL A 112 -39.77 -21.96 -23.54
C VAL A 112 -39.23 -21.50 -22.16
N GLY A 113 -39.75 -20.51 -21.41
CA GLY A 113 -40.89 -19.62 -21.60
C GLY A 113 -41.93 -19.77 -20.49
N ASP A 114 -41.90 -18.94 -19.45
CA ASP A 114 -43.13 -18.50 -18.75
C ASP A 114 -42.89 -17.23 -17.89
N ALA A 115 -43.97 -16.53 -17.51
CA ALA A 115 -43.98 -15.27 -16.77
C ALA A 115 -45.06 -15.27 -15.67
N SER A 116 -45.01 -14.30 -14.72
CA SER A 116 -46.16 -13.98 -13.83
C SER A 116 -46.07 -12.57 -13.21
N GLU A 117 -47.23 -11.92 -13.08
CA GLU A 117 -47.52 -10.48 -12.85
C GLU A 117 -48.65 -10.33 -11.79
N VAL A 118 -48.90 -9.23 -11.06
CA VAL A 118 -48.29 -7.88 -10.88
C VAL A 118 -48.56 -7.44 -9.41
N VAL A 119 -47.78 -6.51 -8.81
CA VAL A 119 -48.40 -5.44 -7.97
C VAL A 119 -47.62 -4.12 -8.03
N LYS A 120 -48.33 -2.99 -7.88
CA LYS A 120 -47.86 -1.60 -8.04
C LYS A 120 -48.48 -0.69 -6.96
N ALA A 121 -47.71 0.24 -6.41
CA ALA A 121 -48.16 1.42 -5.63
C ALA A 121 -47.07 2.51 -5.78
N GLU A 122 -47.30 3.56 -6.57
CA GLU A 122 -47.83 4.90 -6.19
C GLU A 122 -46.79 5.85 -5.55
N GLU A 123 -46.63 7.03 -6.18
CA GLU A 123 -45.65 8.08 -5.83
C GLU A 123 -46.32 9.28 -5.16
N ALA A 124 -45.55 10.03 -4.36
CA ALA A 124 -45.90 11.35 -3.83
C ALA A 124 -44.69 12.32 -3.95
N PRO A 125 -44.91 13.66 -3.98
CA PRO A 125 -44.05 14.56 -4.76
C PRO A 125 -42.76 15.06 -4.08
N VAL A 126 -41.79 15.40 -4.93
CA VAL A 126 -40.46 15.91 -4.56
C VAL A 126 -40.47 17.43 -4.32
N VAL A 127 -39.82 17.88 -3.25
CA VAL A 127 -39.47 19.30 -3.00
C VAL A 127 -37.95 19.48 -3.15
N PRO A 128 -37.46 20.47 -3.93
CA PRO A 128 -36.04 20.64 -4.16
C PRO A 128 -35.32 21.30 -2.97
N ARG A 129 -34.18 20.75 -2.57
CA ARG A 129 -33.29 21.30 -1.53
C ARG A 129 -32.06 21.95 -2.18
N PRO A 130 -31.57 23.13 -1.71
CA PRO A 130 -30.45 23.82 -2.35
C PRO A 130 -29.11 23.08 -2.21
N PRO A 131 -28.14 23.29 -3.13
CA PRO A 131 -26.92 22.50 -3.21
C PRO A 131 -25.87 22.87 -2.16
N SER A 132 -25.31 21.85 -1.52
CA SER A 132 -24.06 21.94 -0.75
C SER A 132 -22.85 21.60 -1.64
N PRO A 133 -21.76 22.40 -1.66
CA PRO A 133 -20.61 22.13 -2.51
C PRO A 133 -19.70 21.03 -1.94
N PHE A 134 -19.03 20.30 -2.84
CA PHE A 134 -18.02 19.25 -2.59
C PHE A 134 -18.53 17.89 -2.07
N GLN A 135 -19.14 17.11 -2.96
CA GLN A 135 -18.94 15.66 -3.01
C GLN A 135 -18.41 15.30 -4.40
N ALA A 136 -17.30 14.57 -4.45
CA ALA A 136 -16.77 14.00 -5.69
C ALA A 136 -17.09 12.50 -5.67
N ASP A 137 -17.82 12.03 -6.68
CA ASP A 137 -18.17 10.61 -6.83
C ASP A 137 -16.93 9.77 -7.19
N ILE A 138 -16.26 9.23 -6.18
CA ILE A 138 -15.21 8.22 -6.37
C ILE A 138 -15.89 6.85 -6.43
N LYS A 139 -16.15 6.36 -7.65
CA LYS A 139 -16.62 4.98 -7.86
C LYS A 139 -15.50 3.99 -7.50
N ALA A 140 -15.70 3.21 -6.45
CA ALA A 140 -14.81 2.12 -6.08
C ALA A 140 -14.88 0.96 -7.11
N PRO A 141 -13.75 0.32 -7.46
CA PRO A 141 -13.76 -0.94 -8.22
C PRO A 141 -14.40 -2.07 -7.40
N SER A 142 -15.19 -2.92 -8.07
CA SER A 142 -15.88 -4.05 -7.43
C SER A 142 -14.90 -5.15 -7.00
N GLN A 143 -15.03 -5.66 -5.78
CA GLN A 143 -14.25 -6.78 -5.28
C GLN A 143 -15.03 -8.10 -5.38
N ARG A 144 -14.48 -9.05 -6.14
CA ARG A 144 -14.56 -10.48 -5.83
C ARG A 144 -13.13 -11.01 -5.77
N GLY A 145 -12.80 -11.73 -4.70
CA GLY A 145 -11.44 -12.20 -4.45
C GLY A 145 -10.93 -13.12 -5.56
N SER A 146 -9.77 -12.80 -6.11
CA SER A 146 -8.87 -13.71 -6.82
C SER A 146 -7.52 -13.00 -7.00
N MET A 147 -6.43 -13.70 -6.72
CA MET A 147 -5.09 -13.20 -7.04
C MET A 147 -4.88 -13.19 -8.56
N SER A 148 -4.63 -12.01 -9.13
CA SER A 148 -4.06 -11.81 -10.47
C SER A 148 -3.21 -10.54 -10.39
N ILE A 149 -1.88 -10.59 -10.54
CA ILE A 149 -1.13 -10.79 -11.81
C ILE A 149 -1.59 -9.82 -12.92
N ILE A 150 -1.91 -8.58 -12.53
CA ILE A 150 -2.09 -7.41 -13.42
C ILE A 150 -1.62 -6.19 -12.62
N GLY A 151 -0.52 -5.50 -12.92
CA GLY A 151 0.58 -5.85 -13.82
C GLY A 151 1.84 -5.03 -13.47
N HIS A 152 3.03 -5.49 -13.88
CA HIS A 152 4.34 -5.04 -13.37
C HIS A 152 4.63 -3.52 -13.37
N SER A 153 3.86 -2.71 -14.11
CA SER A 153 3.98 -1.24 -14.16
C SER A 153 3.33 -0.54 -12.95
N GLU A 154 2.12 -0.95 -12.54
CA GLU A 154 1.46 -0.39 -11.35
C GLU A 154 2.16 -0.86 -10.06
N ASP A 155 2.66 -2.10 -10.07
CA ASP A 155 3.58 -2.59 -9.05
C ASP A 155 4.89 -1.78 -9.00
N ALA A 156 5.39 -1.22 -10.11
CA ALA A 156 6.59 -0.39 -10.08
C ALA A 156 6.32 0.99 -9.46
N LEU A 157 5.19 1.61 -9.78
CA LEU A 157 4.78 2.91 -9.21
C LEU A 157 4.50 2.81 -7.70
N THR A 158 3.83 1.74 -7.25
CA THR A 158 3.55 1.52 -5.81
C THR A 158 4.79 1.10 -5.01
N ARG A 159 5.85 0.65 -5.69
CA ARG A 159 7.18 0.41 -5.09
C ARG A 159 7.98 1.68 -4.79
N ILE A 160 7.50 2.86 -5.23
CA ILE A 160 8.12 4.16 -4.95
C ILE A 160 7.19 4.94 -4.00
N ARG A 161 7.73 5.52 -2.93
CA ARG A 161 6.95 6.38 -2.04
C ARG A 161 6.50 7.64 -2.79
N ASN A 162 5.18 7.83 -2.89
CA ASN A 162 4.54 8.93 -3.62
C ASN A 162 4.37 10.22 -2.80
N ILE A 163 4.67 10.20 -1.50
CA ILE A 163 4.51 11.33 -0.58
C ILE A 163 5.86 11.59 0.08
N GLU A 164 6.33 12.83 -0.02
CA GLU A 164 7.64 13.24 0.52
C GLU A 164 7.63 13.27 2.05
N MET A 165 6.62 13.89 2.65
CA MET A 165 6.51 14.11 4.09
C MET A 165 5.05 14.23 4.54
N ILE A 166 4.78 13.84 5.80
CA ILE A 166 3.55 14.18 6.51
C ILE A 166 3.84 14.97 7.79
N GLU A 167 2.91 15.84 8.20
CA GLU A 167 2.90 16.51 9.50
C GLU A 167 1.72 15.99 10.32
N LEU A 168 1.99 15.35 11.47
CA LEU A 168 1.00 14.77 12.38
C LEU A 168 1.31 15.19 13.82
N GLY A 169 0.46 16.04 14.39
CA GLY A 169 0.70 16.64 15.70
C GLY A 169 2.01 17.43 15.71
N ARG A 170 2.94 17.07 16.60
CA ARG A 170 4.27 17.69 16.70
C ARG A 170 5.34 17.09 15.80
N TYR A 171 5.04 16.07 15.00
CA TYR A 171 6.04 15.34 14.22
C TYR A 171 5.90 15.60 12.72
N ARG A 172 7.05 15.75 12.07
CA ARG A 172 7.19 15.55 10.63
C ARG A 172 7.80 14.18 10.39
N ILE A 173 7.12 13.39 9.56
CA ILE A 173 7.44 11.98 9.37
C ILE A 173 7.57 11.73 7.87
N GLN A 174 8.68 11.10 7.47
CA GLN A 174 8.88 10.63 6.10
C GLN A 174 8.16 9.29 5.92
N PRO A 175 7.22 9.15 4.96
CA PRO A 175 6.63 7.86 4.61
C PRO A 175 7.67 6.84 4.16
N TRP A 176 7.38 5.56 4.38
CA TRP A 176 8.21 4.44 3.94
C TRP A 176 7.70 3.84 2.63
N TYR A 177 6.38 3.77 2.48
CA TYR A 177 5.71 3.12 1.35
C TYR A 177 4.75 4.07 0.64
N PHE A 178 4.38 3.71 -0.58
CA PHE A 178 3.25 4.31 -1.29
C PHE A 178 1.97 4.24 -0.45
N SER A 179 1.20 5.33 -0.40
CA SER A 179 -0.18 5.35 0.10
C SER A 179 -1.11 6.13 -0.85
N PRO A 180 -2.30 5.62 -1.17
CA PRO A 180 -3.20 6.20 -2.18
C PRO A 180 -4.01 7.39 -1.64
N TYR A 181 -3.32 8.44 -1.17
CA TYR A 181 -3.95 9.75 -0.96
C TYR A 181 -4.36 10.37 -2.30
N PRO A 182 -5.33 11.31 -2.30
CA PRO A 182 -5.71 12.07 -3.50
C PRO A 182 -4.51 12.71 -4.21
N GLN A 183 -4.50 12.64 -5.54
CA GLN A 183 -3.35 12.99 -6.38
C GLN A 183 -2.96 14.48 -6.30
N GLU A 184 -3.88 15.34 -5.89
CA GLU A 184 -3.63 16.76 -5.64
C GLU A 184 -2.80 17.01 -4.36
N LEU A 185 -2.62 15.98 -3.52
CA LEU A 185 -1.83 16.03 -2.29
C LEU A 185 -0.48 15.32 -2.42
N THR A 186 -0.35 14.33 -3.31
CA THR A 186 0.90 13.57 -3.52
C THR A 186 1.99 14.44 -4.16
N THR A 187 1.61 15.47 -4.90
CA THR A 187 2.53 16.46 -5.49
C THR A 187 2.99 17.55 -4.51
N LEU A 188 2.49 17.56 -3.28
CA LEU A 188 2.85 18.56 -2.26
C LEU A 188 4.07 18.10 -1.43
N PRO A 189 4.95 19.02 -1.00
CA PRO A 189 6.11 18.67 -0.18
C PRO A 189 5.72 18.18 1.23
N CYS A 190 4.48 18.44 1.68
CA CYS A 190 3.97 17.93 2.95
C CYS A 190 2.44 17.84 2.96
N ILE A 191 1.91 16.70 3.41
CA ILE A 191 0.47 16.53 3.75
C ILE A 191 0.29 16.73 5.25
N TYR A 192 -0.71 17.52 5.64
CA TYR A 192 -0.95 17.87 7.04
C TYR A 192 -2.15 17.09 7.59
N LEU A 193 -1.99 16.38 8.71
CA LEU A 193 -3.04 15.56 9.32
C LEU A 193 -3.48 16.11 10.68
N CYS A 194 -4.78 16.10 10.94
CA CYS A 194 -5.33 16.35 12.26
C CYS A 194 -5.00 15.21 13.22
N GLU A 195 -4.33 15.50 14.34
CA GLU A 195 -3.89 14.49 15.31
C GLU A 195 -5.03 13.70 15.97
N PHE A 196 -6.26 14.25 15.98
CA PHE A 196 -7.43 13.63 16.64
C PHE A 196 -8.41 12.95 15.68
N CYS A 197 -8.65 13.49 14.47
CA CYS A 197 -9.61 12.93 13.51
C CYS A 197 -8.97 12.35 12.25
N LEU A 198 -7.64 12.42 12.14
CA LEU A 198 -6.80 11.95 11.04
C LEU A 198 -7.12 12.56 9.67
N LYS A 199 -8.01 13.58 9.61
CA LYS A 199 -8.31 14.31 8.38
C LYS A 199 -7.07 14.98 7.83
N PHE A 200 -6.75 14.67 6.59
CA PHE A 200 -5.64 15.22 5.83
C PHE A 200 -6.05 16.51 5.09
N VAL A 201 -5.12 17.45 4.97
CA VAL A 201 -5.29 18.75 4.27
C VAL A 201 -3.99 19.22 3.62
N LYS A 202 -4.13 20.09 2.62
CA LYS A 202 -3.02 20.58 1.76
C LYS A 202 -2.08 21.62 2.37
N SER A 203 -2.35 22.15 3.56
CA SER A 203 -1.48 23.17 4.19
C SER A 203 -1.69 23.32 5.70
N SER A 204 -0.67 23.82 6.40
CA SER A 204 -0.75 24.20 7.82
C SER A 204 -1.89 25.19 8.11
N THR A 205 -2.15 26.15 7.21
CA THR A 205 -3.27 27.11 7.35
C THR A 205 -4.63 26.41 7.28
N CYS A 206 -4.80 25.41 6.41
CA CYS A 206 -5.99 24.58 6.38
C CYS A 206 -6.11 23.73 7.66
N LEU A 207 -5.00 23.21 8.19
CA LEU A 207 -4.99 22.42 9.43
C LEU A 207 -5.40 23.28 10.64
N LYS A 208 -4.79 24.46 10.82
CA LYS A 208 -5.16 25.42 11.88
C LYS A 208 -6.65 25.78 11.83
N ARG A 209 -7.18 26.07 10.64
CA ARG A 209 -8.62 26.34 10.44
C ARG A 209 -9.51 25.14 10.76
N HIS A 210 -9.05 23.93 10.46
CA HIS A 210 -9.75 22.70 10.82
C HIS A 210 -9.73 22.48 12.34
N MET A 211 -8.59 22.67 13.02
CA MET A 211 -8.47 22.49 14.47
C MET A 211 -9.38 23.43 15.26
N MET A 212 -9.61 24.67 14.79
CA MET A 212 -10.61 25.58 15.39
C MET A 212 -12.06 25.07 15.30
N LYS A 213 -12.35 24.11 14.42
CA LYS A 213 -13.69 23.52 14.20
C LYS A 213 -13.75 22.03 14.57
N CYS A 214 -12.65 21.42 14.98
CA CYS A 214 -12.58 20.01 15.29
C CYS A 214 -12.82 19.81 16.78
N HIS A 215 -13.96 19.21 17.11
CA HIS A 215 -14.33 18.93 18.51
C HIS A 215 -13.73 17.62 19.04
N LEU A 216 -13.15 16.78 18.18
CA LEU A 216 -12.50 15.53 18.60
C LEU A 216 -11.18 15.82 19.34
N LYS A 217 -11.05 15.18 20.50
CA LYS A 217 -9.85 15.17 21.37
C LYS A 217 -9.32 13.77 21.66
N HIS A 218 -9.96 12.76 21.07
CA HIS A 218 -9.60 11.35 21.15
C HIS A 218 -10.14 10.62 19.91
N PRO A 219 -9.71 9.38 19.64
CA PRO A 219 -10.28 8.56 18.58
C PRO A 219 -11.80 8.35 18.79
N PRO A 220 -12.63 8.39 17.74
CA PRO A 220 -14.09 8.31 17.84
C PRO A 220 -14.55 6.85 18.06
N GLY A 221 -14.37 6.36 19.29
CA GLY A 221 -14.67 4.99 19.69
C GLY A 221 -14.92 4.87 21.18
N ASN A 222 -15.18 3.65 21.62
CA ASN A 222 -15.29 3.34 23.04
C ASN A 222 -13.90 3.19 23.63
N GLU A 223 -13.61 3.86 24.74
CA GLU A 223 -12.42 3.54 25.53
C GLU A 223 -12.64 2.19 26.23
N ILE A 224 -11.82 1.20 25.90
CA ILE A 224 -11.95 -0.17 26.42
C ILE A 224 -10.86 -0.53 27.44
N TYR A 225 -9.81 0.30 27.54
CA TYR A 225 -8.71 0.12 28.47
C TYR A 225 -8.06 1.47 28.76
N ARG A 226 -7.70 1.70 30.03
CA ARG A 226 -6.87 2.82 30.48
C ARG A 226 -5.91 2.34 31.56
N SER A 227 -4.65 2.75 31.45
CA SER A 227 -3.64 2.61 32.50
C SER A 227 -2.71 3.82 32.45
N ASP A 228 -2.63 4.56 33.56
CA ASP A 228 -1.96 5.86 33.65
C ASP A 228 -2.32 6.82 32.50
N LYS A 229 -1.36 7.13 31.63
CA LYS A 229 -1.51 8.00 30.45
C LYS A 229 -1.81 7.22 29.16
N LEU A 230 -1.88 5.90 29.20
CA LEU A 230 -2.12 5.06 28.04
C LEU A 230 -3.58 4.63 27.98
N SER A 231 -4.17 4.66 26.79
CA SER A 231 -5.57 4.26 26.60
C SER A 231 -5.79 3.61 25.23
N PHE A 232 -6.62 2.56 25.18
CA PHE A 232 -7.08 1.94 23.95
C PHE A 232 -8.53 2.32 23.65
N PHE A 233 -8.76 2.76 22.41
CA PHE A 233 -10.09 3.03 21.88
C PHE A 233 -10.46 1.97 20.84
N GLU A 234 -11.58 1.28 21.03
CA GLU A 234 -12.19 0.39 20.04
C GLU A 234 -13.09 1.20 19.09
N ILE A 235 -12.85 1.04 17.79
CA ILE A 235 -13.56 1.71 16.71
C ILE A 235 -14.09 0.67 15.73
N ASP A 236 -15.42 0.63 15.59
CA ASP A 236 -16.08 -0.08 14.50
C ASP A 236 -15.92 0.69 13.19
N GLY A 237 -15.24 0.07 12.21
CA GLY A 237 -14.95 0.68 10.90
C GLY A 237 -16.17 0.90 10.00
N ARG A 238 -17.32 0.27 10.30
CA ARG A 238 -18.61 0.56 9.66
C ARG A 238 -19.27 1.80 10.27
N LYS A 239 -19.19 1.97 11.60
CA LYS A 239 -19.78 3.13 12.32
C LYS A 239 -18.97 4.41 12.10
N ASN A 240 -17.64 4.31 12.06
CA ASN A 240 -16.72 5.45 11.98
C ASN A 240 -15.92 5.47 10.67
N LYS A 241 -16.58 5.19 9.55
CA LYS A 241 -15.97 4.96 8.22
C LYS A 241 -14.91 5.99 7.83
N THR A 242 -15.20 7.29 7.95
CA THR A 242 -14.24 8.36 7.62
C THR A 242 -12.96 8.30 8.47
N TYR A 243 -13.06 8.03 9.77
CA TYR A 243 -11.90 7.91 10.64
C TYR A 243 -11.09 6.66 10.29
N ALA A 244 -11.76 5.52 10.12
CA ALA A 244 -11.13 4.26 9.76
C ALA A 244 -10.41 4.33 8.40
N GLN A 245 -11.00 4.99 7.40
CA GLN A 245 -10.36 5.22 6.10
C GLN A 245 -9.13 6.14 6.21
N ASN A 246 -9.23 7.25 6.96
CA ASN A 246 -8.09 8.12 7.22
C ASN A 246 -6.94 7.38 7.95
N LEU A 247 -7.28 6.53 8.94
CA LEU A 247 -6.34 5.68 9.64
C LEU A 247 -5.68 4.66 8.69
N CYS A 248 -6.45 4.03 7.82
CA CYS A 248 -5.93 3.09 6.83
C CYS A 248 -4.95 3.74 5.84
N LEU A 249 -5.25 4.95 5.36
CA LEU A 249 -4.36 5.73 4.51
C LEU A 249 -3.07 6.12 5.24
N LEU A 250 -3.18 6.58 6.50
CA LEU A 250 -2.02 6.87 7.36
C LEU A 250 -1.18 5.61 7.60
N ALA A 251 -1.82 4.47 7.86
CA ALA A 251 -1.15 3.20 8.09
C ALA A 251 -0.41 2.69 6.86
N LYS A 252 -1.00 2.85 5.67
CA LYS A 252 -0.40 2.41 4.40
C LYS A 252 0.91 3.14 4.06
N LEU A 253 1.16 4.32 4.63
CA LEU A 253 2.47 5.02 4.53
C LEU A 253 3.61 4.23 5.20
N PHE A 254 3.28 3.33 6.14
CA PHE A 254 4.24 2.62 7.00
C PHE A 254 4.07 1.09 6.97
N LEU A 255 3.13 0.58 6.18
CA LEU A 255 2.88 -0.83 5.94
C LEU A 255 2.95 -1.15 4.44
N ASP A 256 3.79 -2.11 4.06
CA ASP A 256 3.97 -2.52 2.66
C ASP A 256 2.67 -3.14 2.11
N HIS A 257 2.28 -4.29 2.69
CA HIS A 257 1.24 -5.18 2.16
C HIS A 257 -0.19 -4.90 2.67
N LYS A 258 -0.51 -3.67 3.07
CA LYS A 258 -1.90 -3.32 3.45
C LYS A 258 -2.76 -3.14 2.20
N THR A 259 -3.61 -4.12 1.91
CA THR A 259 -4.46 -4.19 0.70
C THR A 259 -5.80 -3.46 0.85
N LEU A 260 -6.43 -3.53 2.02
CA LEU A 260 -7.73 -2.92 2.29
C LEU A 260 -7.58 -1.60 3.06
N TYR A 261 -8.04 -0.51 2.44
CA TYR A 261 -7.97 0.85 3.02
C TYR A 261 -9.21 1.72 2.79
N TYR A 262 -10.04 1.43 1.78
CA TYR A 262 -11.36 2.07 1.61
C TYR A 262 -12.52 1.25 2.16
N ASP A 263 -12.46 -0.08 2.08
CA ASP A 263 -13.42 -0.93 2.75
C ASP A 263 -12.96 -1.19 4.19
N THR A 264 -13.66 -0.56 5.12
CA THR A 264 -13.37 -0.62 6.57
C THR A 264 -14.50 -1.31 7.34
N ASP A 265 -15.60 -1.63 6.67
CA ASP A 265 -16.81 -2.17 7.29
C ASP A 265 -16.61 -3.54 7.99
N PRO A 266 -15.78 -4.48 7.49
CA PRO A 266 -15.54 -5.75 8.17
C PRO A 266 -14.52 -5.68 9.33
N PHE A 267 -13.94 -4.50 9.62
CA PHE A 267 -12.87 -4.36 10.61
C PHE A 267 -13.30 -3.66 11.91
N LEU A 268 -12.70 -4.09 13.01
CA LEU A 268 -12.53 -3.33 14.24
C LEU A 268 -11.10 -2.76 14.28
N PHE A 269 -10.94 -1.57 14.85
CA PHE A 269 -9.65 -0.90 15.02
C PHE A 269 -9.45 -0.55 16.49
N TYR A 270 -8.30 -0.92 17.04
CA TYR A 270 -7.90 -0.71 18.42
C TYR A 270 -6.76 0.30 18.46
N ILE A 271 -7.07 1.54 18.85
CA ILE A 271 -6.15 2.67 18.75
C ILE A 271 -5.45 2.89 20.09
N LEU A 272 -4.13 2.72 20.13
CA LEU A 272 -3.30 3.06 21.29
C LEU A 272 -3.01 4.56 21.29
N THR A 273 -3.23 5.20 22.43
CA THR A 273 -3.04 6.64 22.63
C THR A 273 -2.24 6.96 23.89
N GLU A 274 -1.51 8.08 23.86
CA GLU A 274 -0.85 8.72 25.00
C GLU A 274 -1.63 10.01 25.34
N GLN A 275 -2.04 10.19 26.60
CA GLN A 275 -2.83 11.33 27.07
C GLN A 275 -1.93 12.51 27.50
N ASP A 276 -2.21 13.71 26.98
CA ASP A 276 -1.72 14.99 27.50
C ASP A 276 -2.89 15.98 27.73
N ASP A 277 -2.62 17.18 28.23
CA ASP A 277 -3.64 18.18 28.58
C ASP A 277 -4.51 18.63 27.38
N ARG A 278 -4.07 18.34 26.14
CA ARG A 278 -4.77 18.63 24.89
C ARG A 278 -5.67 17.48 24.43
N GLY A 279 -5.52 16.28 24.97
CA GLY A 279 -6.30 15.09 24.61
C GLY A 279 -5.49 13.79 24.51
N PHE A 280 -5.96 12.88 23.67
CA PHE A 280 -5.40 11.55 23.45
C PHE A 280 -4.72 11.48 22.08
N HIS A 281 -3.41 11.32 22.10
CA HIS A 281 -2.56 11.39 20.91
C HIS A 281 -2.24 9.98 20.41
N ILE A 282 -2.53 9.71 19.14
CA ILE A 282 -2.27 8.39 18.54
C ILE A 282 -0.78 8.02 18.59
N VAL A 283 -0.50 6.83 19.13
CA VAL A 283 0.83 6.20 19.21
C VAL A 283 0.93 5.08 18.18
N GLY A 284 -0.13 4.29 18.08
CA GLY A 284 -0.23 3.16 17.16
C GLY A 284 -1.65 2.60 17.12
N TYR A 285 -1.84 1.52 16.37
CA TYR A 285 -3.10 0.77 16.35
C TYR A 285 -2.85 -0.68 15.93
N PHE A 286 -3.84 -1.54 16.18
CA PHE A 286 -4.03 -2.75 15.40
C PHE A 286 -5.47 -2.85 14.89
N SER A 287 -5.69 -3.58 13.80
CA SER A 287 -7.02 -3.90 13.28
C SER A 287 -7.26 -5.40 13.31
N LYS A 288 -8.51 -5.79 13.54
CA LYS A 288 -8.99 -7.16 13.60
C LYS A 288 -10.23 -7.30 12.71
N GLU A 289 -10.34 -8.40 11.97
CA GLU A 289 -11.57 -8.75 11.26
C GLU A 289 -12.67 -9.14 12.26
N LYS A 290 -13.91 -8.69 12.02
CA LYS A 290 -15.06 -9.07 12.86
C LYS A 290 -15.34 -10.57 12.78
N GLU A 291 -15.20 -11.11 11.57
CA GLU A 291 -15.33 -12.52 11.23
C GLU A 291 -14.09 -12.87 10.39
N SER A 292 -13.19 -13.69 10.91
CA SER A 292 -11.99 -14.14 10.18
C SER A 292 -12.06 -15.66 10.01
N ALA A 293 -11.98 -16.12 8.75
CA ALA A 293 -12.08 -17.55 8.43
C ALA A 293 -10.88 -18.37 8.95
N GLU A 294 -9.74 -17.71 9.19
CA GLU A 294 -8.50 -18.29 9.70
C GLU A 294 -8.25 -17.93 11.18
N GLU A 295 -9.28 -17.41 11.88
CA GLU A 295 -9.29 -17.04 13.30
C GLU A 295 -8.21 -16.02 13.74
N TYR A 296 -7.65 -15.25 12.81
CA TYR A 296 -6.62 -14.25 13.13
C TYR A 296 -7.11 -13.19 14.13
N ASN A 297 -6.37 -13.05 15.23
CA ASN A 297 -6.62 -12.02 16.25
C ASN A 297 -6.13 -10.63 15.82
N VAL A 298 -5.23 -10.53 14.84
CA VAL A 298 -4.65 -9.29 14.30
C VAL A 298 -4.52 -9.41 12.78
N ALA A 299 -5.08 -8.45 12.04
CA ALA A 299 -4.95 -8.32 10.58
C ALA A 299 -3.87 -7.31 10.17
N CYS A 300 -3.70 -6.22 10.92
CA CYS A 300 -2.58 -5.27 10.78
C CYS A 300 -2.22 -4.72 12.15
N ILE A 301 -0.94 -4.45 12.40
CA ILE A 301 -0.46 -3.71 13.57
C ILE A 301 0.58 -2.67 13.14
N LEU A 302 0.53 -1.49 13.75
CA LEU A 302 1.46 -0.40 13.48
C LEU A 302 1.68 0.44 14.74
N VAL A 303 2.94 0.75 15.05
CA VAL A 303 3.30 1.93 15.84
C VAL A 303 3.92 2.98 14.94
N LEU A 304 3.46 4.22 15.08
CA LEU A 304 3.91 5.34 14.27
C LEU A 304 5.41 5.57 14.50
N PRO A 305 6.20 5.89 13.46
CA PRO A 305 7.66 5.92 13.55
C PRO A 305 8.28 6.69 14.75
N PRO A 306 7.74 7.84 15.19
CA PRO A 306 8.26 8.57 16.36
C PRO A 306 8.21 7.80 17.69
N TYR A 307 7.39 6.75 17.78
CA TYR A 307 7.16 5.99 19.01
C TYR A 307 7.77 4.59 19.00
N GLN A 308 8.30 4.11 17.88
CA GLN A 308 8.79 2.71 17.72
C GLN A 308 9.97 2.34 18.64
N LYS A 309 10.74 3.33 19.12
CA LYS A 309 11.83 3.13 20.10
C LYS A 309 11.39 3.26 21.56
N LYS A 310 10.11 3.59 21.82
CA LYS A 310 9.54 3.56 23.16
C LYS A 310 8.91 2.19 23.39
N VAL A 311 9.18 1.59 24.55
CA VAL A 311 8.67 0.29 24.95
C VAL A 311 7.19 0.43 25.37
N VAL A 312 6.29 0.50 24.38
CA VAL A 312 4.83 0.70 24.58
C VAL A 312 3.99 -0.42 23.93
N LEU A 313 4.63 -1.45 23.36
CA LEU A 313 3.95 -2.58 22.68
C LEU A 313 4.13 -3.95 23.35
N SER A 314 5.14 -4.11 24.20
CA SER A 314 5.43 -5.35 24.93
C SER A 314 4.66 -5.41 26.24
#